data_AF-A0A2E7UVI5-F1
#
_entry.id   AF-A0A2E7UVI5-F1
#
_cell.length_a   1.000
_cell.length_b   1.000
_cell.length_c   1.000
_cell.angle_alpha   90.00
_cell.angle_beta   90.00
_cell.angle_gamma   90.00
#
_symmetry.space_group_name_H-M   'P 1'
#
loop_
_entity.id
_entity.type
_entity.pdbx_description
1 polymer ?
#
loop_
_entity_poly.entity_id
_entity_poly.type
_entity_poly.pdbx_seq_one_letter_code
_entity_poly.pdbx_strand_id
1 'polypeptide(L)'
;MPTRRFVLQAMGVSAAAATGLGASPAALAGVVGSRAAAPWWLLAPLKAGTSVGGRWRLHGLEPVDRGATILSLVHRDGRQARVHICARRGSARGLAHTGLFDLVLMDGGQGDRPTDEELGRVLCQIARHIRRNELRVDEDGLRSVLGLQAHTDRAARYGPQTLL
;
A
#
# COMPACT_ATOMS: atom_id res chain seq x y z
N MET A 1 19.94 -13.39 6.61
CA MET A 1 18.83 -13.16 5.66
C MET A 1 17.52 -13.26 6.41
N PRO A 2 16.74 -12.18 6.52
CA PRO A 2 15.42 -12.23 7.15
C PRO A 2 14.50 -13.19 6.36
N THR A 3 13.82 -14.10 7.06
CA THR A 3 12.92 -15.08 6.44
C THR A 3 11.52 -14.49 6.26
N ARG A 4 10.71 -15.03 5.35
CA ARG A 4 9.33 -14.58 5.09
C ARG A 4 8.46 -14.51 6.36
N ARG A 5 8.70 -15.42 7.31
CA ARG A 5 8.04 -15.46 8.63
C ARG A 5 8.45 -14.28 9.52
N PHE A 6 9.70 -13.85 9.46
CA PHE A 6 10.20 -12.70 10.18
C PHE A 6 9.56 -11.39 9.68
N VAL A 7 9.41 -11.24 8.36
CA VAL A 7 8.69 -10.09 7.77
C VAL A 7 7.24 -10.05 8.26
N LEU A 8 6.53 -11.18 8.22
CA LEU A 8 5.16 -11.28 8.72
C LEU A 8 5.03 -10.98 10.22
N GLN A 9 6.00 -11.40 11.03
CA GLN A 9 6.03 -11.12 12.47
C GLN A 9 6.30 -9.63 12.75
N ALA A 10 7.21 -9.01 12.00
CA ALA A 10 7.54 -7.60 12.16
C ALA A 10 6.38 -6.68 11.74
N MET A 11 5.60 -7.07 10.74
CA MET A 11 4.35 -6.38 10.35
C MET A 11 3.17 -6.65 11.31
N GLY A 12 3.33 -7.57 12.28
CA GLY A 12 2.27 -8.07 13.16
C GLY A 12 2.23 -7.49 14.58
N VAL A 13 3.17 -6.62 14.99
CA VAL A 13 3.19 -6.08 16.36
C VAL A 13 2.38 -4.79 16.44
N SER A 14 1.09 -4.91 16.69
CA SER A 14 0.29 -3.81 17.22
C SER A 14 0.19 -3.97 18.74
N ALA A 15 1.01 -3.23 19.49
CA ALA A 15 0.78 -3.02 20.91
C ALA A 15 -0.52 -2.20 21.07
N ALA A 16 -1.48 -2.78 21.78
CA ALA A 16 -2.70 -2.10 22.20
C ALA A 16 -2.52 -1.49 23.61
N ALA A 17 -3.39 -0.53 23.92
CA ALA A 17 -3.52 0.32 25.13
C ALA A 17 -2.65 1.60 25.11
N ALA A 18 -3.15 2.80 25.42
CA ALA A 18 -4.22 3.13 26.35
C ALA A 18 -5.07 4.36 25.97
N THR A 19 -6.26 4.39 26.58
CA THR A 19 -7.26 5.44 26.72
C THR A 19 -6.75 6.75 27.33
N GLY A 20 -7.35 7.89 26.94
CA GLY A 20 -7.52 9.04 27.85
C GLY A 20 -7.34 10.46 27.28
N LEU A 21 -8.47 11.13 27.06
CA LEU A 21 -8.79 12.55 27.34
C LEU A 21 -8.00 13.71 26.67
N GLY A 22 -8.75 14.46 25.83
CA GLY A 22 -8.73 15.93 25.78
C GLY A 22 -7.58 16.62 25.03
N ALA A 23 -7.84 17.12 23.82
CA ALA A 23 -6.98 18.13 23.20
C ALA A 23 -7.78 19.11 22.32
N SER A 24 -7.64 20.40 22.66
CA SER A 24 -8.15 21.58 21.94
C SER A 24 -7.68 21.65 20.48
N PRO A 25 -8.43 22.32 19.57
CA PRO A 25 -8.19 22.30 18.12
C PRO A 25 -7.02 23.17 17.63
N ALA A 26 -6.08 23.57 18.50
CA ALA A 26 -5.06 24.58 18.20
C ALA A 26 -3.61 24.05 18.07
N ALA A 27 -3.42 22.75 17.86
CA ALA A 27 -2.07 22.15 17.70
C ALA A 27 -1.93 21.29 16.43
N LEU A 28 -2.52 21.73 15.30
CA LEU A 28 -2.37 21.08 13.98
C LEU A 28 -1.12 21.53 13.21
N ALA A 29 -0.13 22.12 13.87
CA ALA A 29 1.12 22.53 13.24
C ALA A 29 2.29 21.67 13.73
N GLY A 30 2.76 20.78 12.85
CA GLY A 30 4.14 20.27 12.94
C GLY A 30 4.33 18.96 13.69
N VAL A 31 3.70 17.88 13.23
CA VAL A 31 4.37 16.57 13.25
C VAL A 31 4.73 16.24 11.81
N VAL A 32 5.92 16.69 11.40
CA VAL A 32 6.65 16.07 10.30
C VAL A 32 7.03 14.67 10.81
N GLY A 33 6.06 13.76 10.79
CA GLY A 33 6.30 12.36 11.08
C GLY A 33 7.36 11.88 10.09
N SER A 34 8.47 11.39 10.62
CA SER A 34 9.54 10.77 9.86
C SER A 34 8.96 10.00 8.69
N ARG A 35 9.16 10.51 7.46
CA ARG A 35 8.72 9.86 6.22
C ARG A 35 9.51 8.56 6.15
N ALA A 36 8.94 7.49 6.70
CA ALA A 36 9.53 6.16 6.63
C ALA A 36 9.88 5.91 5.16
N ALA A 37 11.11 5.43 4.92
CA ALA A 37 11.58 5.13 3.58
C ALA A 37 10.53 4.26 2.89
N ALA A 38 10.10 4.68 1.72
CA ALA A 38 9.04 3.98 1.03
C ALA A 38 9.58 2.70 0.36
N PRO A 39 8.80 1.61 0.30
CA PRO A 39 9.31 0.30 -0.09
C PRO A 39 9.42 0.15 -1.62
N TRP A 40 10.10 1.08 -2.29
CA TRP A 40 10.23 1.15 -3.75
C TRP A 40 11.01 -0.02 -4.35
N TRP A 41 11.83 -0.69 -3.56
CA TRP A 41 12.46 -1.95 -3.93
C TRP A 41 11.43 -3.03 -4.31
N LEU A 42 10.19 -2.97 -3.79
CA LEU A 42 9.11 -3.88 -4.19
C LEU A 42 8.76 -3.75 -5.67
N LEU A 43 8.91 -2.55 -6.25
CA LEU A 43 8.51 -2.26 -7.62
C LEU A 43 9.66 -2.33 -8.62
N ALA A 44 10.91 -2.46 -8.16
CA ALA A 44 12.07 -2.50 -9.04
C ALA A 44 11.92 -3.56 -10.17
N PRO A 45 12.26 -3.24 -11.43
CA PRO A 45 12.87 -2.00 -11.92
C PRO A 45 11.87 -0.90 -12.31
N LEU A 46 10.57 -1.06 -12.00
CA LEU A 46 9.54 -0.09 -12.38
C LEU A 46 9.76 1.24 -11.63
N LYS A 47 9.69 2.35 -12.38
CA LYS A 47 9.81 3.72 -11.89
C LYS A 47 8.66 4.58 -12.42
N ALA A 48 8.47 5.77 -11.87
CA ALA A 48 7.55 6.74 -12.45
C ALA A 48 7.83 6.95 -13.95
N GLY A 49 6.77 7.05 -14.75
CA GLY A 49 6.81 7.07 -16.21
C GLY A 49 6.81 5.69 -16.88
N THR A 50 7.11 4.60 -16.16
CA THR A 50 7.20 3.25 -16.75
C THR A 50 5.83 2.77 -17.20
N SER A 51 5.74 2.23 -18.42
CA SER A 51 4.54 1.56 -18.92
C SER A 51 4.33 0.23 -18.20
N VAL A 52 3.13 0.02 -17.67
CA VAL A 52 2.75 -1.20 -16.92
C VAL A 52 1.76 -2.08 -17.69
N GLY A 53 1.56 -1.78 -18.98
CA GLY A 53 0.62 -2.46 -19.86
C GLY A 53 -0.73 -1.74 -19.96
N GLY A 54 -1.56 -2.12 -20.93
CA GLY A 54 -2.90 -1.57 -21.08
C GLY A 54 -2.95 -0.04 -21.18
N ARG A 55 -1.95 0.57 -21.81
CA ARG A 55 -1.78 2.04 -21.91
C ARG A 55 -1.73 2.77 -20.54
N TRP A 56 -1.58 2.04 -19.44
CA TRP A 56 -1.32 2.56 -18.10
C TRP A 56 0.17 2.77 -17.90
N ARG A 57 0.50 3.83 -17.16
CA ARG A 57 1.84 4.16 -16.72
C ARG A 57 1.85 4.39 -15.23
N LEU A 58 2.98 4.07 -14.60
CA LEU A 58 3.22 4.45 -13.21
C LEU A 58 3.36 5.97 -13.16
N HIS A 59 2.46 6.64 -12.46
CA HIS A 59 2.48 8.10 -12.31
C HIS A 59 3.32 8.51 -11.10
N GLY A 60 3.02 7.92 -9.94
CA GLY A 60 3.62 8.34 -8.69
C GLY A 60 3.64 7.24 -7.64
N LEU A 61 4.50 7.45 -6.66
CA LEU A 61 4.73 6.55 -5.53
C LEU A 61 4.81 7.42 -4.27
N GLU A 62 3.88 7.22 -3.33
CA GLU A 62 3.84 7.97 -2.07
C GLU A 62 4.27 7.10 -0.88
N PRO A 63 5.11 7.63 0.03
CA PRO A 63 5.62 6.88 1.17
C PRO A 63 4.51 6.33 2.05
N VAL A 64 4.88 5.45 2.98
CA VAL A 64 3.91 4.85 3.89
C VAL A 64 3.20 5.94 4.69
N ASP A 65 1.90 6.07 4.46
CA ASP A 65 0.99 6.95 5.19
C ASP A 65 -0.23 6.15 5.64
N ARG A 66 -0.66 6.38 6.89
CA ARG A 66 -1.81 5.70 7.50
C ARG A 66 -1.84 4.18 7.24
N GLY A 67 -0.69 3.52 7.29
CA GLY A 67 -0.59 2.08 7.12
C GLY A 67 -0.50 1.55 5.68
N ALA A 68 -0.43 2.39 4.65
CA ALA A 68 -0.20 1.92 3.28
C ALA A 68 0.75 2.82 2.51
N THR A 69 1.41 2.27 1.50
CA THR A 69 2.07 3.07 0.48
C THR A 69 1.19 3.14 -0.76
N ILE A 70 1.22 4.26 -1.45
CA ILE A 70 0.26 4.56 -2.53
C ILE A 70 0.99 4.52 -3.85
N LEU A 71 0.46 3.71 -4.75
CA LEU A 71 0.85 3.62 -6.15
C LEU A 71 -0.22 4.28 -7.00
N SER A 72 0.16 5.36 -7.67
CA SER A 72 -0.74 6.10 -8.57
C SER A 72 -0.41 5.71 -10.01
N LEU A 73 -1.44 5.34 -10.77
CA LEU A 73 -1.37 5.01 -12.18
C LEU A 73 -2.14 6.05 -13.00
N VAL A 74 -1.64 6.32 -14.20
CA VAL A 74 -2.33 7.16 -15.19
C VAL A 74 -2.47 6.41 -16.51
N HIS A 75 -3.66 6.44 -17.08
CA HIS A 75 -3.95 5.89 -18.39
C HIS A 75 -3.77 6.97 -19.47
N ARG A 76 -3.51 6.56 -20.71
CA ARG A 76 -3.29 7.47 -21.85
C ARG A 76 -4.44 8.47 -22.10
N ASP A 77 -5.68 8.10 -21.77
CA ASP A 77 -6.87 8.95 -21.92
C ASP A 77 -7.11 9.91 -20.74
N GLY A 78 -6.21 9.92 -19.75
CA GLY A 78 -6.32 10.77 -18.55
C GLY A 78 -6.98 10.12 -17.34
N ARG A 79 -7.53 8.90 -17.46
CA ARG A 79 -8.02 8.15 -16.29
C ARG A 79 -6.89 7.92 -15.29
N GLN A 80 -7.20 7.99 -13.99
CA GLN A 80 -6.26 7.74 -12.91
C GLN A 80 -6.74 6.60 -12.03
N ALA A 81 -5.80 5.84 -11.47
CA ALA A 81 -6.10 4.80 -10.49
C ALA A 81 -5.14 4.95 -9.30
N ARG A 82 -5.71 4.98 -8.10
CA ARG A 82 -4.97 5.03 -6.83
C ARG A 82 -5.00 3.65 -6.19
N VAL A 83 -3.84 3.07 -5.93
CA VAL A 83 -3.71 1.70 -5.42
C VAL A 83 -2.97 1.74 -4.10
N HIS A 84 -3.60 1.25 -3.06
CA HIS A 84 -3.00 1.10 -1.73
C HIS A 84 -2.33 -0.26 -1.62
N ILE A 85 -1.01 -0.25 -1.45
CA ILE A 85 -0.25 -1.45 -1.10
C ILE A 85 -0.27 -1.55 0.42
N CYS A 86 -0.96 -2.58 0.90
CA CYS A 86 -1.18 -2.85 2.32
C CYS A 86 -0.42 -4.11 2.73
N ALA A 87 -0.17 -4.26 4.03
CA ALA A 87 0.25 -5.56 4.56
C ALA A 87 -0.86 -6.60 4.33
N ARG A 88 -0.50 -7.84 4.03
CA ARG A 88 -1.46 -8.93 3.92
C ARG A 88 -1.59 -9.67 5.24
N ARG A 89 -2.80 -9.72 5.79
CA ARG A 89 -3.13 -10.48 7.00
C ARG A 89 -4.42 -11.28 6.75
N GLY A 90 -4.31 -12.60 6.81
CA GLY A 90 -5.44 -13.50 6.56
C GLY A 90 -5.77 -13.65 5.06
N SER A 91 -7.06 -13.59 4.72
CA SER A 91 -7.53 -13.71 3.34
C SER A 91 -7.21 -12.45 2.53
N ALA A 92 -6.85 -12.63 1.26
CA ALA A 92 -6.59 -11.51 0.36
C ALA A 92 -7.87 -10.70 0.15
N ARG A 93 -7.78 -9.37 0.26
CA ARG A 93 -8.91 -8.45 0.03
C ARG A 93 -8.72 -7.49 -1.13
N GLY A 94 -7.48 -7.33 -1.60
CA GLY A 94 -7.16 -6.48 -2.74
C GLY A 94 -7.57 -7.08 -4.08
N LEU A 95 -7.64 -6.26 -5.11
CA LEU A 95 -7.86 -6.69 -6.50
C LEU A 95 -6.74 -7.63 -6.98
N ALA A 96 -5.53 -7.39 -6.48
CA ALA A 96 -4.40 -8.28 -6.62
C ALA A 96 -3.69 -8.45 -5.27
N HIS A 97 -2.95 -9.54 -5.09
CA HIS A 97 -2.24 -9.81 -3.85
C HIS A 97 -0.97 -10.62 -4.11
N THR A 98 -0.07 -10.59 -3.13
CA THR A 98 1.15 -11.38 -3.09
C THR A 98 1.19 -12.24 -1.82
N GLY A 99 2.36 -12.82 -1.53
CA GLY A 99 2.55 -13.54 -0.30
C GLY A 99 2.44 -12.67 0.95
N LEU A 100 2.83 -11.39 0.84
CA LEU A 100 3.00 -10.45 1.95
C LEU A 100 2.16 -9.17 1.83
N PHE A 101 1.65 -8.86 0.64
CA PHE A 101 0.97 -7.58 0.38
C PHE A 101 -0.37 -7.77 -0.32
N ASP A 102 -1.30 -6.88 -0.03
CA ASP A 102 -2.56 -6.73 -0.76
C ASP A 102 -2.55 -5.40 -1.53
N LEU A 103 -2.97 -5.43 -2.79
CA LEU A 103 -3.12 -4.25 -3.65
C LEU A 103 -4.60 -3.89 -3.73
N VAL A 104 -4.99 -2.86 -3.00
CA VAL A 104 -6.38 -2.41 -2.88
C VAL A 104 -6.59 -1.21 -3.79
N LEU A 105 -7.53 -1.31 -4.72
CA LEU A 105 -7.92 -0.18 -5.56
C LEU A 105 -8.78 0.79 -4.72
N MET A 106 -8.42 2.06 -4.71
CA MET A 106 -9.15 3.13 -4.02
C MET A 106 -9.85 4.01 -5.05
N ASP A 107 -10.97 3.53 -5.58
CA ASP A 107 -11.79 4.24 -6.58
C ASP A 107 -13.09 4.80 -5.99
N GLY A 108 -13.29 4.66 -4.68
CA GLY A 108 -14.51 5.08 -3.98
C GLY A 108 -15.76 4.26 -4.33
N GLY A 109 -15.62 3.22 -5.16
CA GLY A 109 -16.75 2.47 -5.70
C GLY A 109 -17.33 1.42 -4.76
N GLN A 110 -16.70 1.14 -3.61
CA GLN A 110 -17.15 0.16 -2.59
C GLN A 110 -17.45 -1.26 -3.14
N GLY A 111 -17.00 -1.60 -4.35
CA GLY A 111 -17.32 -2.86 -5.02
C GLY A 111 -18.65 -2.87 -5.79
N ASP A 112 -19.35 -1.74 -5.87
CA ASP A 112 -20.65 -1.61 -6.54
C ASP A 112 -20.54 -1.63 -8.07
N ARG A 113 -19.33 -1.45 -8.60
CA ARG A 113 -19.05 -1.42 -10.03
C ARG A 113 -17.97 -2.43 -10.38
N PRO A 114 -18.10 -3.12 -11.53
CA PRO A 114 -17.03 -3.98 -12.00
C PRO A 114 -15.77 -3.15 -12.25
N THR A 115 -14.63 -3.65 -11.78
CA THR A 115 -13.35 -3.03 -12.10
C THR A 115 -13.06 -3.21 -13.58
N ASP A 116 -12.53 -2.17 -14.21
CA ASP A 116 -12.02 -2.21 -15.58
C ASP A 116 -11.01 -3.37 -15.74
N GLU A 117 -11.26 -4.25 -16.69
CA GLU A 117 -10.48 -5.48 -16.85
C GLU A 117 -9.03 -5.21 -17.28
N GLU A 118 -8.81 -4.13 -18.05
CA GLU A 118 -7.47 -3.67 -18.44
C GLU A 118 -6.68 -3.24 -17.20
N LEU A 119 -7.29 -2.47 -16.30
CA LEU A 119 -6.69 -2.12 -15.00
C LEU A 119 -6.45 -3.36 -14.12
N GLY A 120 -7.42 -4.29 -14.04
CA GLY A 120 -7.27 -5.53 -13.27
C GLY A 120 -6.05 -6.36 -13.73
N ARG A 121 -5.87 -6.52 -15.04
CA ARG A 121 -4.69 -7.20 -15.61
C ARG A 121 -3.38 -6.50 -15.26
N VAL A 122 -3.36 -5.16 -15.30
CA VAL A 122 -2.21 -4.35 -14.90
C VAL A 122 -1.86 -4.59 -13.43
N LEU A 123 -2.84 -4.58 -12.53
CA LEU A 123 -2.60 -4.83 -11.10
C LEU A 123 -2.09 -6.25 -10.82
N CYS A 124 -2.58 -7.25 -11.54
CA CYS A 124 -2.03 -8.61 -11.50
C CYS A 124 -0.58 -8.68 -11.99
N GLN A 125 -0.19 -7.86 -12.98
CA GLN A 125 1.20 -7.79 -13.45
C GLN A 125 2.12 -7.09 -12.45
N ILE A 126 1.64 -6.03 -11.80
CA ILE A 126 2.36 -5.32 -10.74
C ILE A 126 2.55 -6.25 -9.54
N ALA A 127 1.50 -6.96 -9.09
CA ALA A 127 1.60 -7.94 -8.02
C ALA A 127 2.63 -9.04 -8.32
N ARG A 128 2.73 -9.49 -9.58
CA ARG A 128 3.80 -10.43 -10.02
C ARG A 128 5.21 -9.83 -9.92
N HIS A 129 5.38 -8.53 -10.17
CA HIS A 129 6.67 -7.85 -9.94
C HIS A 129 6.99 -7.80 -8.45
N ILE A 130 6.04 -7.34 -7.62
CA ILE A 130 6.17 -7.28 -6.16
C ILE A 130 6.54 -8.65 -5.60
N ARG A 131 5.85 -9.72 -6.03
CA ARG A 131 6.13 -11.08 -5.57
C ARG A 131 7.55 -11.57 -5.87
N ARG A 132 8.16 -11.12 -6.98
CA ARG A 132 9.56 -11.48 -7.30
C ARG A 132 10.56 -10.74 -6.41
N ASN A 133 10.19 -9.55 -5.97
CA ASN A 133 11.04 -8.71 -5.15
C ASN A 133 10.88 -8.99 -3.66
N GLU A 134 9.68 -9.34 -3.18
CA GLU A 134 9.35 -9.51 -1.75
C GLU A 134 10.20 -10.56 -1.01
N LEU A 135 10.88 -11.46 -1.75
CA LEU A 135 11.79 -12.47 -1.21
C LEU A 135 13.27 -12.04 -1.23
N ARG A 136 13.60 -10.90 -1.84
CA ARG A 136 14.96 -10.37 -1.98
C ARG A 136 15.26 -9.25 -0.98
N VAL A 137 14.53 -9.23 0.14
CA VAL A 137 14.55 -8.15 1.11
C VAL A 137 15.82 -8.18 1.98
N ASP A 138 16.52 -7.05 2.04
CA ASP A 138 17.56 -6.78 3.03
C ASP A 138 16.96 -6.09 4.27
N GLU A 139 17.78 -5.79 5.27
CA GLU A 139 17.28 -5.17 6.51
C GLU A 139 16.66 -3.79 6.27
N ASP A 140 17.21 -3.00 5.34
CA ASP A 140 16.70 -1.68 5.01
C ASP A 140 15.36 -1.75 4.27
N GLY A 141 15.23 -2.71 3.34
CA GLY A 141 13.97 -3.03 2.69
C GLY A 141 12.91 -3.49 3.69
N LEU A 142 13.29 -4.23 4.74
CA LEU A 142 12.36 -4.60 5.80
C LEU A 142 11.89 -3.36 6.58
N ARG A 143 12.79 -2.45 6.96
CA ARG A 143 12.44 -1.21 7.67
C ARG A 143 11.41 -0.37 6.91
N SER A 144 11.52 -0.33 5.58
CA SER A 144 10.58 0.41 4.71
C SER A 144 9.14 -0.13 4.70
N VAL A 145 8.91 -1.37 5.15
CA VAL A 145 7.57 -1.99 5.19
C VAL A 145 6.99 -2.11 6.60
N LEU A 146 7.73 -1.78 7.66
CA LEU A 146 7.26 -1.89 9.05
C LEU A 146 6.06 -1.01 9.38
N GLY A 147 5.84 0.07 8.62
CA GLY A 147 4.68 0.94 8.79
C GLY A 147 3.40 0.42 8.12
N LEU A 148 3.47 -0.64 7.30
CA LEU A 148 2.32 -1.14 6.57
C LEU A 148 1.37 -1.93 7.47
N GLN A 149 0.08 -1.72 7.30
CA GLN A 149 -1.01 -2.35 8.03
C GLN A 149 -1.94 -3.07 7.06
N ALA A 150 -2.70 -4.05 7.56
CA ALA A 150 -3.75 -4.69 6.78
C ALA A 150 -4.87 -3.69 6.46
N HIS A 151 -5.48 -3.81 5.28
CA HIS A 151 -6.52 -2.87 4.86
C HIS A 151 -7.70 -2.82 5.85
N THR A 152 -8.10 -3.95 6.43
CA THR A 152 -9.13 -4.01 7.47
C THR A 152 -8.77 -3.22 8.72
N ASP A 153 -7.52 -3.34 9.16
CA ASP A 153 -7.02 -2.70 10.37
C ASP A 153 -6.95 -1.18 10.15
N ARG A 154 -6.55 -0.76 8.94
CA ARG A 154 -6.57 0.65 8.51
C ARG A 154 -7.99 1.21 8.46
N ALA A 155 -8.92 0.48 7.82
CA ALA A 155 -10.31 0.91 7.70
C ALA A 155 -11.00 1.04 9.07
N ALA A 156 -10.71 0.12 9.99
CA ALA A 156 -11.19 0.18 11.37
C ALA A 156 -10.60 1.36 12.16
N ARG A 157 -9.32 1.70 11.93
CA ARG A 157 -8.62 2.75 12.68
C ARG A 157 -8.91 4.16 12.17
N TYR A 158 -8.92 4.36 10.85
CA TYR A 158 -9.01 5.70 10.24
C TYR A 158 -10.39 5.99 9.63
N GLY A 159 -11.24 4.97 9.46
CA GLY A 159 -12.49 5.07 8.73
C GLY A 159 -12.27 5.03 7.20
N PRO A 160 -13.20 4.43 6.43
CA PRO A 160 -13.03 4.26 4.99
C PRO A 160 -13.00 5.59 4.22
N GLN A 161 -13.73 6.60 4.70
CA GLN A 161 -13.81 7.94 4.11
C GLN A 161 -12.44 8.64 4.05
N THR A 162 -11.58 8.39 5.04
CA THR A 162 -10.26 9.03 5.18
C THR A 162 -9.18 8.31 4.36
N LEU A 163 -9.50 7.15 3.79
CA LEU A 163 -8.57 6.34 3.02
C LEU A 163 -8.74 6.52 1.50
N LEU A 164 -9.69 7.34 1.03
CA LEU A 164 -9.90 7.61 -0.39
C LEU A 164 -8.87 8.59 -0.97
#